data_AF-A0A9D0KLI0-F1
#
_entry.id   AF-A0A9D0KLI0-F1
#
_cell.length_a   1.000
_cell.length_b   1.000
_cell.length_c   1.000
_cell.angle_alpha   90.00
_cell.angle_beta   90.00
_cell.angle_gamma   90.00
#
_symmetry.space_group_name_H-M   'P 1'
#
loop_
_entity.id
_entity.type
_entity.pdbx_description
1 polymer ?
#
loop_
_entity_poly.entity_id
_entity_poly.type
_entity_poly.pdbx_seq_one_letter_code
_entity_poly.pdbx_strand_id
1 'polypeptide(L)'
;MEKVRDVVLSVLRFLGVSLLIDLGLFAAVSLSCLIGPRCSNAVYSERMFWVSLAAIIAGMPAVLASLGTSRGYYDNPFTAGIDAQVAHTIIKDGRQGLSKRSRYAWRMFSIGIIGIGIAALIDLAVP
;
A
#
# COMPACT_ATOMS: atom_id res chain seq x y z
N MET A 1 14.59 24.54 -7.21
CA MET A 1 14.15 24.21 -5.83
C MET A 1 12.70 23.72 -5.76
N GLU A 2 11.79 24.19 -6.62
CA GLU A 2 10.37 23.77 -6.60
C GLU A 2 10.16 22.26 -6.76
N LYS A 3 10.88 21.61 -7.71
CA LYS A 3 10.81 20.14 -7.89
C LYS A 3 11.15 19.35 -6.62
N VAL A 4 12.13 19.80 -5.84
CA VAL A 4 12.52 19.12 -4.58
C VAL A 4 11.43 19.28 -3.54
N ARG A 5 10.85 20.49 -3.42
CA ARG A 5 9.75 20.78 -2.51
C ARG A 5 8.50 19.94 -2.82
N ASP A 6 8.16 19.79 -4.10
CA ASP A 6 7.01 18.98 -4.52
C ASP A 6 7.22 17.48 -4.24
N VAL A 7 8.43 16.97 -4.46
CA VAL A 7 8.77 15.59 -4.10
C VAL A 7 8.67 15.39 -2.59
N VAL A 8 9.23 16.30 -1.78
CA VAL A 8 9.17 16.22 -0.32
C VAL A 8 7.73 16.29 0.20
N LEU A 9 6.90 17.22 -0.32
CA LEU A 9 5.48 17.30 0.03
C LEU A 9 4.72 16.02 -0.37
N SER A 10 5.05 15.43 -1.52
CA SER A 10 4.44 14.18 -1.97
C SER A 10 4.79 13.01 -1.04
N VAL A 11 6.06 12.90 -0.65
CA VAL A 11 6.56 11.87 0.28
C VAL A 11 5.97 12.09 1.67
N LEU A 12 5.94 13.32 2.19
CA LEU A 12 5.37 13.63 3.50
C LEU A 12 3.88 13.31 3.55
N ARG A 13 3.14 13.63 2.48
CA ARG A 13 1.71 13.29 2.38
C ARG A 13 1.48 11.79 2.24
N PHE A 14 2.41 11.07 1.62
CA PHE A 14 2.39 9.61 1.59
C PHE A 14 2.60 9.03 2.98
N LEU A 15 3.62 9.51 3.69
CA LEU A 15 4.01 9.05 5.02
C LEU A 15 2.94 9.39 6.06
N GLY A 16 2.34 10.58 5.97
CA GLY A 16 1.24 10.99 6.85
C GLY A 16 0.00 10.12 6.68
N VAL A 17 -0.33 9.71 5.45
CA VAL A 17 -1.46 8.81 5.20
C VAL A 17 -1.17 7.39 5.67
N SER A 18 0.04 6.85 5.44
CA SER A 18 0.40 5.53 5.94
C SER A 18 0.37 5.50 7.47
N LEU A 19 0.92 6.52 8.13
CA LEU A 19 0.97 6.62 9.57
C LEU A 19 -0.41 6.79 10.20
N LEU A 20 -1.35 7.45 9.51
CA LEU A 20 -2.74 7.56 9.95
C LEU A 20 -3.47 6.21 9.86
N ILE A 21 -3.15 5.39 8.85
CA ILE A 21 -3.69 4.02 8.74
C ILE A 21 -3.08 3.14 9.84
N ASP A 22 -1.77 3.22 10.08
CA ASP A 22 -1.10 2.51 11.17
C ASP A 22 -1.72 2.87 12.53
N LEU A 23 -1.97 4.15 12.78
CA LEU A 23 -2.63 4.62 14.00
C LEU A 23 -4.07 4.06 14.12
N GLY A 24 -4.79 3.96 13.01
CA GLY A 24 -6.11 3.34 12.95
C GLY A 24 -6.09 1.85 13.26
N LEU A 25 -5.10 1.10 12.73
CA LEU A 25 -4.89 -0.32 13.04
C LEU A 25 -4.52 -0.50 14.53
N PHE A 26 -3.65 0.36 15.05
CA PHE A 26 -3.29 0.39 16.47
C PHE A 26 -4.50 0.63 17.36
N ALA A 27 -5.35 1.61 17.00
CA ALA A 27 -6.59 1.89 17.71
C ALA A 27 -7.56 0.71 17.65
N ALA A 28 -7.69 0.04 16.50
CA ALA A 28 -8.55 -1.13 16.33
C ALA A 28 -8.11 -2.31 17.21
N VAL A 29 -6.81 -2.61 17.25
CA VAL A 29 -6.26 -3.66 18.14
C VAL A 29 -6.45 -3.28 19.60
N SER A 30 -6.23 -2.02 19.95
CA SER A 30 -6.44 -1.51 21.31
C SER A 30 -7.91 -1.59 21.75
N LEU A 31 -8.85 -1.23 20.87
CA LEU A 31 -10.29 -1.38 21.11
C LEU A 31 -10.69 -2.85 21.28
N SER A 32 -10.11 -3.73 20.45
CA SER A 32 -10.32 -5.18 20.53
C SER A 32 -9.84 -5.77 21.86
N CYS A 33 -8.78 -5.19 22.45
CA CYS A 33 -8.30 -5.55 23.78
C CYS A 33 -9.14 -4.98 24.92
N LEU A 34 -9.81 -3.84 24.71
CA LEU A 34 -10.67 -3.21 25.70
C LEU A 34 -12.04 -3.90 25.81
N ILE A 35 -12.56 -4.41 24.69
CA ILE A 35 -13.89 -5.05 24.59
C ILE A 35 -13.79 -6.58 24.70
N GLY A 36 -12.65 -7.16 24.30
CA GLY A 36 -12.43 -8.62 24.27
C GLY A 36 -11.88 -9.23 25.56
N PRO A 37 -11.58 -10.55 25.55
CA PRO A 37 -11.01 -11.24 26.71
C PRO A 37 -9.60 -10.73 27.00
N ARG A 38 -9.20 -10.80 28.29
CA ARG A 38 -7.95 -10.26 28.89
C ARG A 38 -6.77 -10.21 27.89
N CYS A 39 -6.33 -9.01 27.56
CA CYS A 39 -5.11 -8.84 26.78
C CYS A 39 -3.87 -8.90 27.69
N SER A 40 -3.10 -9.96 27.54
CA SER A 40 -1.68 -9.96 27.89
C SER A 40 -0.86 -9.40 26.72
N ASN A 41 0.37 -8.98 26.98
CA ASN A 41 1.26 -8.42 25.95
C ASN A 41 1.50 -9.41 24.80
N ALA A 42 1.58 -10.72 25.08
CA ALA A 42 1.72 -11.76 24.05
C ALA A 42 0.51 -11.81 23.10
N VAL A 43 -0.71 -11.74 23.66
CA VAL A 43 -1.95 -11.74 22.86
C VAL A 43 -2.10 -10.44 22.06
N TYR A 44 -1.62 -9.32 22.61
CA TYR A 44 -1.58 -8.04 21.92
C TYR A 44 -0.64 -8.08 20.70
N SER A 45 0.58 -8.60 20.90
CA SER A 45 1.59 -8.78 19.86
C SER A 45 1.09 -9.67 18.72
N GLU A 46 0.47 -10.81 19.05
CA GLU A 46 -0.08 -11.74 18.06
C GLU A 46 -1.19 -11.07 17.22
N ARG A 47 -2.10 -10.33 17.85
CA ARG A 47 -3.16 -9.59 17.13
C ARG A 47 -2.59 -8.49 16.24
N MET A 48 -1.59 -7.75 16.72
CA MET A 48 -0.85 -6.75 15.93
C MET A 48 -0.20 -7.38 14.70
N PHE A 49 0.44 -8.54 14.86
CA PHE A 49 1.07 -9.28 13.77
C PHE A 49 0.04 -9.70 12.71
N TRP A 50 -1.08 -10.30 13.11
CA TRP A 50 -2.12 -10.74 12.18
C TRP A 50 -2.80 -9.58 11.44
N VAL A 51 -3.09 -8.49 12.14
CA VAL A 51 -3.69 -7.28 11.54
C VAL A 51 -2.73 -6.64 10.54
N SER A 52 -1.43 -6.60 10.86
CA SER A 52 -0.39 -6.10 9.96
C SER A 52 -0.21 -6.99 8.73
N LEU A 53 -0.25 -8.32 8.92
CA LEU A 53 -0.20 -9.29 7.82
C LEU A 53 -1.41 -9.16 6.89
N ALA A 54 -2.61 -8.99 7.46
CA ALA A 54 -3.83 -8.76 6.69
C ALA A 54 -3.75 -7.46 5.87
N ALA A 55 -3.15 -6.40 6.41
CA ALA A 55 -2.91 -5.16 5.68
C ALA A 55 -1.99 -5.36 4.48
N ILE A 56 -0.93 -6.18 4.59
CA ILE A 56 -0.06 -6.54 3.46
C ILE A 56 -0.86 -7.29 2.39
N ILE A 57 -1.66 -8.29 2.80
CA ILE A 57 -2.46 -9.10 1.87
C ILE A 57 -3.50 -8.24 1.16
N ALA A 58 -4.13 -7.28 1.85
CA ALA A 58 -5.06 -6.32 1.25
C ALA A 58 -4.39 -5.42 0.18
N GLY A 59 -3.06 -5.30 0.19
CA GLY A 59 -2.28 -4.63 -0.86
C GLY A 59 -2.05 -5.48 -2.13
N MET A 60 -2.16 -6.81 -2.06
CA MET A 60 -1.86 -7.72 -3.17
C MET A 60 -2.72 -7.52 -4.43
N PRO A 61 -4.04 -7.26 -4.35
CA PRO A 61 -4.86 -7.03 -5.55
C PRO A 61 -4.37 -5.86 -6.41
N ALA A 62 -3.78 -4.82 -5.79
CA ALA A 62 -3.22 -3.69 -6.51
C ALA A 62 -1.94 -4.06 -7.28
N VAL A 63 -1.14 -4.99 -6.75
CA VAL A 63 0.06 -5.52 -7.41
C VAL A 63 -0.34 -6.42 -8.58
N LEU A 64 -1.28 -7.35 -8.38
CA LEU A 64 -1.77 -8.24 -9.44
C LEU A 64 -2.43 -7.46 -10.58
N ALA A 65 -3.23 -6.45 -10.25
CA ALA A 65 -3.84 -5.56 -11.24
C ALA A 65 -2.82 -4.67 -11.99
N SER A 66 -1.59 -4.53 -11.50
CA SER A 66 -0.51 -3.82 -12.20
C SER A 66 0.26 -4.71 -13.20
N LEU A 67 0.24 -6.04 -12.99
CA LEU A 67 0.90 -7.01 -13.86
C LEU A 67 0.07 -7.36 -15.11
N GLY A 68 -1.27 -7.26 -15.02
CA GLY A 68 -2.19 -7.64 -16.09
C GLY A 68 -2.37 -6.64 -17.24
N THR A 69 -1.85 -5.41 -17.14
CA THR A 69 -2.17 -4.32 -18.08
C THR A 69 -1.27 -4.23 -19.33
N SER A 70 -0.31 -5.14 -19.52
CA SER A 70 0.77 -4.95 -20.51
C SER A 70 0.64 -5.74 -21.83
N ARG A 71 -0.43 -6.52 -22.08
CA ARG A 71 -0.36 -7.61 -23.09
C ARG A 71 -1.27 -7.55 -24.34
N GLY A 72 -2.01 -6.47 -24.63
CA GLY A 72 -3.12 -6.60 -25.59
C GLY A 72 -3.24 -5.69 -26.81
N TYR A 73 -2.39 -4.68 -27.04
CA TYR A 73 -2.83 -3.54 -27.88
C TYR A 73 -2.16 -3.34 -29.25
N TYR A 74 -1.22 -4.18 -29.67
CA TYR A 74 -0.47 -3.96 -30.92
C TYR A 74 -0.35 -5.23 -31.77
N ASP A 75 -1.42 -5.62 -32.46
CA ASP A 75 -1.35 -6.69 -33.47
C ASP A 75 -1.87 -6.29 -34.87
N ASN A 76 -2.34 -5.05 -35.08
CA ASN A 76 -2.88 -4.64 -36.39
C ASN A 76 -2.06 -3.53 -37.08
N PRO A 77 -1.42 -3.81 -38.24
CA PRO A 77 -0.58 -2.85 -38.97
C PRO A 77 -1.35 -1.82 -39.83
N PHE A 78 -2.67 -1.99 -40.01
CA PHE A 78 -3.47 -1.13 -40.90
C PHE A 78 -4.07 0.13 -40.22
N THR A 79 -4.03 0.22 -38.89
CA THR A 79 -4.58 1.36 -38.12
C THR A 79 -3.52 2.19 -37.40
N ALA A 80 -2.24 1.87 -37.59
CA ALA A 80 -1.08 2.37 -36.83
C ALA A 80 -0.91 3.91 -36.77
N GLY A 81 -1.38 4.67 -37.78
CA GLY A 81 -1.25 6.14 -37.80
C GLY A 81 -2.25 6.89 -36.93
N ILE A 82 -3.50 6.42 -36.88
CA ILE A 82 -4.56 6.97 -36.02
C ILE A 82 -4.46 6.34 -34.62
N ASP A 83 -4.08 5.06 -34.56
CA ASP A 83 -3.81 4.35 -33.32
C ASP A 83 -2.57 4.85 -32.60
N ALA A 84 -1.58 5.48 -33.25
CA ALA A 84 -0.42 6.02 -32.54
C ALA A 84 -0.81 7.15 -31.57
N GLN A 85 -1.75 8.03 -31.96
CA GLN A 85 -2.18 9.16 -31.14
C GLN A 85 -3.12 8.71 -30.00
N VAL A 86 -4.01 7.77 -30.31
CA VAL A 86 -4.91 7.12 -29.34
C VAL A 86 -4.15 6.18 -28.41
N ALA A 87 -3.13 5.48 -28.89
CA ALA A 87 -2.25 4.68 -28.05
C ALA A 87 -1.40 5.55 -27.14
N HIS A 88 -1.00 6.75 -27.56
CA HIS A 88 -0.25 7.65 -26.68
C HIS A 88 -1.10 8.19 -25.52
N THR A 89 -2.40 8.43 -25.73
CA THR A 89 -3.33 8.79 -24.65
C THR A 89 -3.66 7.59 -23.76
N ILE A 90 -3.91 6.41 -24.33
CA ILE A 90 -4.15 5.17 -23.58
C ILE A 90 -2.93 4.73 -22.78
N ILE A 91 -1.71 4.87 -23.31
CA ILE A 91 -0.46 4.60 -22.57
C ILE A 91 -0.30 5.60 -21.42
N LYS A 92 -0.65 6.87 -21.63
CA LYS A 92 -0.57 7.90 -20.59
C LYS A 92 -1.58 7.61 -19.47
N ASP A 93 -2.80 7.24 -19.81
CA ASP A 93 -3.85 6.85 -18.86
C ASP A 93 -3.54 5.53 -18.16
N GLY A 94 -3.00 4.56 -18.91
CA GLY A 94 -2.49 3.30 -18.38
C GLY A 94 -1.34 3.51 -17.39
N ARG A 95 -0.37 4.37 -17.70
CA ARG A 95 0.72 4.76 -16.78
C ARG A 95 0.18 5.50 -15.55
N GLN A 96 -0.81 6.38 -15.71
CA GLN A 96 -1.44 7.04 -14.57
C GLN A 96 -2.18 6.05 -13.66
N GLY A 97 -2.91 5.10 -14.25
CA GLY A 97 -3.56 4.00 -13.52
C GLY A 97 -2.56 3.11 -12.79
N LEU A 98 -1.46 2.74 -13.47
CA LEU A 98 -0.36 1.97 -12.89
C LEU A 98 0.28 2.71 -11.71
N SER A 99 0.48 4.03 -11.85
CA SER A 99 1.09 4.87 -10.81
C SER A 99 0.23 4.97 -9.54
N LYS A 100 -1.11 4.96 -9.68
CA LYS A 100 -2.04 4.95 -8.55
C LYS A 100 -2.04 3.60 -7.84
N ARG A 101 -2.07 2.50 -8.61
CA ARG A 101 -2.04 1.11 -8.09
C ARG A 101 -0.71 0.79 -7.40
N SER A 102 0.41 1.16 -8.00
CA SER A 102 1.73 0.96 -7.40
C SER A 102 1.90 1.79 -6.13
N ARG A 103 1.45 3.06 -6.13
CA ARG A 103 1.48 3.90 -4.92
C ARG A 103 0.63 3.30 -3.79
N TYR A 104 -0.52 2.72 -4.11
CA TYR A 104 -1.34 2.02 -3.12
C TYR A 104 -0.63 0.77 -2.58
N ALA A 105 -0.07 -0.07 -3.45
CA ALA A 105 0.67 -1.25 -3.06
C ALA A 105 1.86 -0.91 -2.14
N TRP A 106 2.64 0.11 -2.50
CA TRP A 106 3.75 0.59 -1.67
C TRP A 106 3.30 1.11 -0.31
N ARG A 107 2.12 1.73 -0.20
CA ARG A 107 1.55 2.15 1.09
C ARG A 107 1.25 0.93 1.96
N MET A 108 0.49 -0.01 1.44
CA MET A 108 0.09 -1.21 2.20
C MET A 108 1.31 -2.04 2.62
N PHE A 109 2.34 -2.10 1.77
CA PHE A 109 3.60 -2.75 2.10
C PHE A 109 4.36 -2.01 3.22
N SER A 110 4.43 -0.68 3.17
CA SER A 110 5.07 0.12 4.22
C SER A 110 4.38 0.00 5.57
N ILE A 111 3.04 0.06 5.60
CA ILE A 111 2.19 -0.13 6.79
C ILE A 111 2.45 -1.51 7.39
N GLY A 112 2.43 -2.55 6.55
CA GLY A 112 2.68 -3.92 7.00
C GLY A 112 4.06 -4.15 7.62
N ILE A 113 5.12 -3.63 7.00
CA ILE A 113 6.49 -3.75 7.54
C ILE A 113 6.60 -3.01 8.88
N ILE A 114 6.05 -1.80 8.96
CA ILE A 114 6.08 -0.99 10.19
C ILE A 114 5.32 -1.72 11.31
N GLY A 115 4.12 -2.23 11.02
CA GLY A 115 3.32 -2.98 12.00
C GLY A 115 3.98 -4.26 12.49
N ILE A 116 4.58 -5.06 11.60
CA ILE A 116 5.36 -6.25 11.98
C ILE A 116 6.59 -5.87 12.82
N GLY A 117 7.27 -4.78 12.47
CA GLY A 117 8.40 -4.27 13.24
C GLY A 117 8.01 -3.83 14.66
N ILE A 118 6.85 -3.20 14.81
CA ILE A 118 6.30 -2.83 16.14
C ILE A 118 5.94 -4.07 16.94
N ALA A 119 5.31 -5.08 16.34
CA ALA A 119 5.00 -6.34 17.01
C ALA A 119 6.28 -7.03 17.51
N ALA A 120 7.32 -7.13 16.67
CA ALA A 120 8.61 -7.70 17.04
C ALA A 120 9.32 -6.90 18.15
N LEU A 121 9.20 -5.57 18.16
CA LEU A 121 9.73 -4.73 19.23
C LEU A 121 9.01 -4.97 20.56
N ILE A 122 7.69 -5.19 20.54
CA ILE A 122 6.90 -5.49 21.74
C ILE A 122 7.32 -6.85 22.31
N ASP A 123 7.48 -7.87 21.46
CA ASP A 123 7.97 -9.19 21.87
C ASP A 123 9.40 -9.14 22.43
N LEU A 124 10.29 -8.32 21.84
CA LEU A 124 11.67 -8.18 22.33
C LEU A 124 11.77 -7.37 23.63
N ALA A 125 10.89 -6.40 23.83
CA ALA A 125 10.95 -5.48 24.97
C ALA A 125 10.33 -6.05 26.26
N VAL A 126 9.43 -7.04 26.16
CA VAL A 126 8.77 -7.64 27.33
C VAL A 126 8.79 -9.18 27.20
N PRO A 127 9.74 -9.88 27.86
CA PRO A 127 9.77 -11.34 27.91
C PRO A 127 8.63 -11.94 28.76
#